data_AF-A0A957SWQ3-F1
#
_entry.id   AF-A0A957SWQ3-F1
#
_cell.length_a   1.000
_cell.length_b   1.000
_cell.length_c   1.000
_cell.angle_alpha   90.00
_cell.angle_beta   90.00
_cell.angle_gamma   90.00
#
_symmetry.space_group_name_H-M   'P 1'
#
loop_
_entity.id
_entity.type
_entity.pdbx_description
1 polymer ?
#
loop_
_entity_poly.entity_id
_entity_poly.type
_entity_poly.pdbx_seq_one_letter_code
_entity_poly.pdbx_strand_id
1 'polypeptide(L)' 'RDEPHYVRLYINYLRQKLEKDPANPVYILTERGVGYRFVDFKRSKE' A
#
# COMPACT_ATOMS: atom_id res chain seq x y z
N ARG A 1 -20.02 -10.73 -0.50
CA ARG A 1 -18.94 -11.58 -1.05
C ARG A 1 -17.66 -10.80 -0.82
N ASP A 2 -16.94 -11.10 0.25
CA ASP A 2 -15.59 -10.58 0.43
C ASP A 2 -14.66 -11.43 -0.41
N GLU A 3 -14.17 -10.83 -1.49
CA GLU A 3 -13.27 -11.46 -2.45
C GLU A 3 -11.87 -10.88 -2.19
N PRO A 4 -11.01 -11.57 -1.43
CA PRO A 4 -9.71 -11.04 -0.96
C PRO A 4 -8.78 -10.61 -2.10
N HIS A 5 -9.01 -11.16 -3.29
CA HIS A 5 -8.27 -10.82 -4.49
C HIS A 5 -8.52 -9.37 -4.95
N TYR A 6 -9.68 -8.77 -4.65
CA TYR A 6 -9.92 -7.37 -4.96
C TYR A 6 -9.05 -6.42 -4.17
N VAL A 7 -8.82 -6.69 -2.88
CA VAL A 7 -7.94 -5.85 -2.05
C VAL A 7 -6.54 -5.80 -2.66
N ARG A 8 -5.98 -6.96 -3.02
CA ARG A 8 -4.67 -7.01 -3.68
C ARG A 8 -4.65 -6.25 -5.01
N LEU A 9 -5.70 -6.41 -5.83
CA LEU A 9 -5.81 -5.73 -7.12
C LEU A 9 -5.84 -4.21 -6.95
N TYR A 10 -6.72 -3.70 -6.09
CA TYR A 10 -6.84 -2.26 -5.87
C TYR A 10 -5.62 -1.66 -5.19
N ILE A 11 -4.95 -2.40 -4.30
CA ILE A 11 -3.69 -1.95 -3.71
C ILE A 11 -2.59 -1.83 -4.77
N ASN A 12 -2.52 -2.76 -5.73
CA ASN A 12 -1.60 -2.63 -6.86
C ASN A 12 -1.90 -1.36 -7.69
N TYR A 13 -3.18 -1.09 -7.97
CA TYR A 13 -3.59 0.13 -8.68
C TYR A 13 -3.27 1.42 -7.90
N LEU A 14 -3.44 1.41 -6.58
CA LEU A 14 -3.09 2.55 -5.74
C LEU A 14 -1.58 2.78 -5.73
N ARG A 15 -0.77 1.72 -5.59
CA ARG A 15 0.69 1.84 -5.61
C ARG A 15 1.20 2.42 -6.93
N GLN A 16 0.62 2.01 -8.07
CA GLN A 16 0.96 2.59 -9.38
C GLN A 16 0.69 4.10 -9.48
N LYS A 17 -0.25 4.64 -8.71
CA LYS A 17 -0.62 6.06 -8.73
C LYS A 17 0.10 6.90 -7.70
N LEU A 18 0.42 6.31 -6.54
CA LEU A 18 0.91 7.05 -5.36
C LEU A 18 2.41 6.84 -5.10
N GLU A 19 2.93 5.66 -5.38
CA GLU A 19 4.32 5.32 -5.10
C GLU A 19 5.21 5.81 -6.24
N LYS A 20 6.38 6.34 -5.89
CA LYS A 20 7.41 6.68 -6.89
C LYS A 20 7.91 5.42 -7.61
N ASP A 21 8.06 4.33 -6.86
CA ASP A 21 8.37 3.00 -7.37
C ASP A 21 7.39 1.99 -6.74
N PRO A 22 6.41 1.46 -7.50
CA PRO A 22 5.44 0.50 -6.99
C PRO A 22 6.05 -0.82 -6.47
N ALA A 23 7.26 -1.19 -6.92
CA ALA A 23 7.97 -2.38 -6.44
C ALA A 23 8.62 -2.14 -5.07
N ASN A 24 8.90 -0.88 -4.74
CA ASN A 24 9.48 -0.45 -3.46
C ASN A 24 8.54 0.57 -2.77
N PRO A 25 7.35 0.14 -2.32
CA PRO A 25 6.34 1.05 -1.79
C PRO A 25 6.76 1.67 -0.46
N VAL A 26 6.50 2.96 -0.28
CA VAL A 26 6.78 3.72 0.93
C VAL A 26 5.53 4.21 1.65
N TYR A 27 4.36 4.23 0.99
CA TYR A 27 3.10 4.68 1.60
C TYR A 27 2.18 3.52 1.97
N ILE A 28 2.06 2.51 1.12
CA ILE A 28 1.19 1.35 1.35
C ILE A 28 2.06 0.12 1.51
N LEU A 29 2.33 -0.29 2.74
CA LEU A 29 3.21 -1.41 3.07
C LEU A 29 2.43 -2.72 3.17
N THR A 30 3.07 -3.83 2.81
CA THR A 30 2.50 -5.16 3.01
C THR A 30 2.86 -5.66 4.41
N GLU A 31 1.86 -5.95 5.23
CA GLU A 31 2.00 -6.61 6.52
C GLU A 31 1.72 -8.10 6.36
N ARG A 32 2.76 -8.93 6.42
CA ARG A 32 2.67 -10.37 6.13
C ARG A 32 1.67 -11.06 7.08
N GLY A 33 0.74 -11.83 6.52
CA GLY A 33 -0.28 -12.54 7.29
C GLY A 33 -1.43 -11.66 7.81
N VAL A 34 -1.38 -10.34 7.57
CA VAL A 34 -2.40 -9.38 8.05
C VAL A 34 -3.06 -8.64 6.89
N GLY A 35 -2.28 -8.06 5.99
CA GLY A 35 -2.81 -7.27 4.88
C GLY A 35 -1.92 -6.10 4.50
N TYR A 36 -2.47 -4.89 4.49
CA TYR A 36 -1.77 -3.68 4.08
C TYR A 36 -1.87 -2.59 5.15
N ARG A 37 -0.80 -1.82 5.32
CA ARG A 37 -0.74 -0.68 6.23
C ARG A 37 -0.39 0.58 5.48
N PHE A 38 -1.19 1.62 5.67
CA PHE A 38 -0.87 2.97 5.22
C PHE A 38 0.07 3.64 6.22
N VAL A 39 1.11 4.31 5.73
CA VAL A 39 2.02 5.14 6.54
C VAL A 39 2.05 6.56 5.99
N ASP A 40 1.80 7.53 6.89
CA ASP A 40 1.69 8.94 6.54
C ASP A 40 3.07 9.57 6.25
N PHE A 41 3.11 10.45 5.25
CA PHE A 41 4.30 11.17 4.78
C PHE A 41 4.79 12.24 5.77
N LYS A 42 4.01 12.55 6.81
CA LYS A 42 4.27 13.66 7.73
C LYS A 42 5.34 13.40 8.80
N ARG A 43 5.89 12.19 8.90
CA ARG A 43 6.94 11.88 9.89
C ARG A 43 8.33 12.46 9.56
N SER A 44 8.51 13.09 8.41
CA SER A 44 9.79 13.70 8.01
C SER A 44 9.88 15.21 8.26
N LYS A 45 9.00 15.79 9.09
CA LYS A 45 9.12 17.17 9.57
C LYS A 45 9.24 17.21 11.10
N GLU A 46 10.34 16.66 11.61
CA GLU A 46 10.97 17.05 12.88
C GLU A 46 12.49 17.12 12.65
#